data_AF-A0A7Z9QLX5-F1
#
_entry.id   AF-A0A7Z9QLX5-F1
#
_cell.length_a   1.000
_cell.length_b   1.000
_cell.length_c   1.000
_cell.angle_alpha   90.00
_cell.angle_beta   90.00
_cell.angle_gamma   90.00
#
_symmetry.space_group_name_H-M   'P 1'
#
loop_
_entity.id
_entity.type
_entity.pdbx_description
1 polymer ?
#
loop_
_entity_poly.entity_id
_entity_poly.type
_entity_poly.pdbx_seq_one_letter_code
_entity_poly.pdbx_strand_id
1 'polypeptide(L)' 'TTIGAIVRGEEVIMAHHDTVIEQDDHVILFLVDKRRAPEVERLFQVGVMFM' A
#
# COMPACT_ATOMS: atom_id res chain seq x y z
N THR A 1 5.42 -14.06 -3.78
CA THR A 1 5.37 -13.49 -2.42
C THR A 1 5.81 -12.05 -2.50
N THR A 2 4.86 -11.12 -2.48
CA THR A 2 5.16 -9.69 -2.34
C THR A 2 5.10 -9.41 -0.85
N ILE A 3 6.23 -9.09 -0.25
CA ILE A 3 6.28 -8.62 1.14
C ILE A 3 5.99 -7.12 1.06
N GLY A 4 4.98 -6.65 1.79
CA GLY A 4 4.74 -5.23 1.99
C GLY A 4 4.98 -4.86 3.45
N ALA A 5 5.15 -3.58 3.73
CA ALA A 5 5.11 -3.04 5.08
C ALA A 5 4.22 -1.80 5.08
N ILE A 6 3.58 -1.53 6.21
CA ILE A 6 2.80 -0.33 6.45
C ILE A 6 3.47 0.42 7.58
N VAL A 7 3.72 1.71 7.40
CA VAL A 7 4.19 2.59 8.47
C VAL A 7 3.03 3.43 8.95
N ARG A 8 2.64 3.24 10.22
CA ARG A 8 1.54 3.94 10.87
C ARG A 8 2.10 4.75 12.03
N GLY A 9 2.20 6.06 11.86
CA GLY A 9 2.92 6.92 12.79
C GLY A 9 4.40 6.51 12.87
N GLU A 10 4.83 6.05 14.04
CA GLU A 10 6.21 5.59 14.29
C GLU A 10 6.37 4.06 14.24
N GLU A 11 5.28 3.32 14.01
CA GLU A 11 5.29 1.86 14.00
C GLU A 11 5.40 1.30 12.58
N VAL A 12 6.16 0.21 12.44
CA VAL A 12 6.28 -0.55 11.20
C VAL A 12 5.53 -1.87 11.35
N ILE A 13 4.50 -2.05 10.53
CA ILE A 13 3.63 -3.23 10.49
C ILE A 13 3.98 -4.04 9.25
N MET A 14 4.30 -5.33 9.41
CA MET A 14 4.52 -6.22 8.27
C MET A 14 3.18 -6.55 7.62
N ALA A 15 3.01 -6.23 6.34
CA ALA A 15 1.75 -6.44 5.65
C ALA A 15 1.55 -7.92 5.36
N HIS A 16 0.43 -8.44 5.83
CA HIS A 16 -0.06 -9.79 5.56
C HIS A 16 -1.34 -9.73 4.72
N HIS A 17 -1.95 -10.89 4.48
CA HIS A 17 -3.11 -11.02 3.58
C HIS A 17 -4.41 -10.46 4.19
N ASP A 18 -4.41 -10.15 5.48
CA ASP A 18 -5.54 -9.65 6.28
C ASP A 18 -5.31 -8.24 6.85
N THR A 19 -4.18 -7.60 6.54
CA THR A 19 -3.88 -6.26 7.04
C THR A 19 -4.77 -5.22 6.35
N VAL A 20 -5.55 -4.49 7.14
CA VAL A 20 -6.44 -3.41 6.68
C VAL A 20 -5.67 -2.08 6.69
N ILE A 21 -5.69 -1.38 5.55
CA ILE A 21 -5.10 -0.04 5.41
C ILE A 21 -6.06 0.99 6.02
N GLU A 22 -5.52 1.89 6.82
CA GLU A 22 -6.22 2.99 7.45
C GLU A 22 -5.77 4.34 6.88
N GLN A 23 -6.46 5.41 7.28
CA GLN A 23 -6.04 6.77 6.94
C GLN A 23 -4.66 7.06 7.51
N ASP A 24 -3.85 7.82 6.76
CA ASP A 24 -2.48 8.22 7.09
C ASP A 24 -1.44 7.08 7.11
N ASP A 25 -1.80 5.89 6.64
CA ASP A 25 -0.86 4.78 6.45
C ASP A 25 0.10 5.03 5.27
N HIS A 26 1.40 4.86 5.51
CA HIS A 26 2.40 4.83 4.45
C HIS A 26 2.69 3.39 4.03
N VAL A 27 2.20 3.00 2.87
CA VAL A 27 2.34 1.62 2.36
C VAL A 27 3.62 1.49 1.51
N ILE A 28 4.50 0.56 1.90
CA ILE A 28 5.73 0.19 1.20
C ILE A 28 5.51 -1.14 0.47
N LEU A 29 5.65 -1.14 -0.85
CA LEU A 29 5.43 -2.30 -1.71
C LEU A 29 6.70 -2.67 -2.48
N PHE A 30 7.11 -3.93 -2.38
CA PHE A 30 8.20 -4.46 -3.20
C PHE A 30 7.67 -5.09 -4.49
N LEU A 31 7.86 -4.39 -5.60
CA LEU A 31 7.49 -4.89 -6.93
C LEU A 31 8.67 -5.60 -7.58
N VAL A 32 8.48 -6.89 -7.88
CA VAL A 32 9.47 -7.69 -8.65
C VAL A 32 9.57 -7.19 -10.10
N ASP A 33 8.47 -6.67 -10.65
CA ASP A 33 8.43 -6.08 -11.99
C ASP A 33 7.94 -4.63 -11.91
N LYS A 34 8.86 -3.69 -12.18
CA LYS A 34 8.58 -2.25 -12.19
C LYS A 34 7.49 -1.86 -13.20
N ARG A 35 7.26 -2.64 -14.27
CA ARG A 35 6.21 -2.36 -15.27
C ARG A 35 4.80 -2.36 -14.66
N ARG A 36 4.63 -2.98 -13.48
CA ARG A 36 3.38 -3.03 -12.73
C ARG A 36 3.16 -1.83 -11.82
N ALA A 37 4.13 -0.92 -11.69
CA ALA A 37 3.98 0.28 -10.87
C ALA A 37 2.74 1.12 -11.24
N PRO A 38 2.40 1.35 -12.53
CA PRO A 38 1.20 2.12 -12.89
C PRO A 38 -0.12 1.45 -12.47
N GLU A 39 -0.17 0.11 -12.44
CA GLU A 39 -1.37 -0.62 -11.97
C GLU A 39 -1.54 -0.42 -10.46
N VAL A 40 -0.44 -0.46 -9.72
CA VAL A 40 -0.43 -0.23 -8.27
C VAL A 40 -0.78 1.22 -7.97
N GLU A 41 -0.18 2.18 -8.67
CA GLU A 41 -0.54 3.60 -8.53
C GLU A 41 -2.03 3.83 -8.77
N ARG A 42 -2.67 3.13 -9.71
CA ARG A 42 -4.13 3.22 -9.93
C ARG A 42 -4.97 2.63 -8.78
N LEU A 43 -4.47 1.61 -8.09
CA LEU A 43 -5.16 1.03 -6.92
C LEU A 43 -5.11 1.99 -5.72
N PHE A 44 -4.00 2.74 -5.57
CA PHE A 44 -3.79 3.72 -4.50
C PHE A 44 -4.21 5.15 -4.87
N GLN A 45 -4.40 5.44 -6.16
CA GLN A 45 -5.16 6.59 -6.61
C GLN A 45 -6.58 6.39 -6.13
N VAL A 46 -6.84 6.88 -4.92
CA VAL A 46 -8.17 7.11 -4.38
C VAL A 46 -8.94 7.77 -5.52
N GLY A 47 -9.93 7.06 -6.08
CA GLY A 47 -10.89 7.71 -6.95
C GLY A 47 -11.35 8.96 -6.22
N VAL A 48 -11.33 10.11 -6.89
CA VAL A 48 -11.66 11.44 -6.36
C VAL A 48 -13.14 11.54 -5.94
N MET A 49 -13.61 10.59 -5.14
CA MET A 49 -14.99 10.27 -4.85
C MET A 49 -15.01 9.55 -3.51
N PHE A 50 -14.78 10.26 -2.40
CA PHE A 50 -15.62 10.15 -1.21
C PHE A 50 -15.53 11.50 -0.47
N MET A 51 -16.72 12.10 -0.26
CA MET A 51 -16.98 13.36 0.46
C MET A 51 -16.68 13.24 1.95
#